data_AF-F3CFD0-F1
#
_entry.id   AF-F3CFD0-F1
#
_cell.length_a   1.000
_cell.length_b   1.000
_cell.length_c   1.000
_cell.angle_alpha   90.00
_cell.angle_beta   90.00
_cell.angle_gamma   90.00
#
_symmetry.space_group_name_H-M   'P 1'
#
loop_
_entity.id
_entity.type
_entity.pdbx_description
1 polymer ?
#
loop_
_entity_poly.entity_id
_entity_poly.type
_entity_poly.pdbx_seq_one_letter_code
_entity_poly.pdbx_strand_id
1 'polypeptide(L)'
;DKEYARLDKYTLSLPHPDAAASLIAGGTELTGHFSNPPYQDQELKNPNVHVVLNTYDLLGPNSPTVLFATEKFRNENPKTYKAFIEALAEAEAFVSKDIGAAADIYLRVTKAK
;
A
#
# COMPACT_ATOMS: atom_id res chain seq x y z
N ASP A 1 16.57 21.43 -8.38
CA ASP A 1 17.23 20.36 -7.60
C ASP A 1 17.97 20.76 -6.33
N LYS A 2 18.12 22.04 -5.95
CA LYS A 2 18.85 22.39 -4.71
C LYS A 2 18.09 22.12 -3.39
N GLU A 3 16.77 21.98 -3.43
CA GLU A 3 15.91 21.90 -2.24
C GLU A 3 15.27 20.52 -2.03
N TYR A 4 15.74 19.46 -2.70
CA TYR A 4 15.06 18.15 -2.70
C TYR A 4 14.87 17.57 -1.29
N ALA A 5 15.84 17.76 -0.39
CA ALA A 5 15.82 17.26 0.98
C ALA A 5 15.30 18.28 2.02
N ARG A 6 14.79 19.45 1.59
CA ARG A 6 14.41 20.55 2.50
C ARG A 6 13.39 20.11 3.56
N LEU A 7 12.51 19.17 3.19
CA LEU A 7 11.44 18.68 4.05
C LEU A 7 11.80 17.44 4.87
N ASP A 8 12.93 16.78 4.58
CA ASP A 8 13.32 15.50 5.21
C ASP A 8 13.45 15.63 6.73
N LYS A 9 13.88 16.79 7.23
CA LYS A 9 13.97 17.07 8.67
C LYS A 9 12.62 17.07 9.41
N TYR A 10 11.50 17.08 8.68
CA TYR A 10 10.14 17.00 9.22
C TYR A 10 9.50 15.63 9.02
N THR A 11 10.17 14.70 8.34
CA THR A 11 9.67 13.34 8.15
C THR A 11 10.26 12.42 9.22
N LEU A 12 9.46 11.43 9.63
CA LEU A 12 9.88 10.37 10.53
C LEU A 12 9.31 9.05 10.04
N SER A 13 10.04 7.97 10.32
CA SER A 13 9.61 6.61 9.99
C SER A 13 8.83 6.04 11.18
N LEU A 14 7.56 5.74 10.96
CA LEU A 14 6.65 5.14 11.96
C LEU A 14 5.88 3.99 11.32
N PRO A 15 5.50 2.96 12.11
CA PRO A 15 4.51 1.99 11.68
C PRO A 15 3.17 2.68 11.33
N HIS A 16 2.54 2.28 10.23
CA HIS A 16 1.23 2.82 9.84
C HIS A 16 0.17 2.80 10.95
N PRO A 17 0.03 1.73 11.78
CA PRO A 17 -0.91 1.76 12.90
C PRO A 17 -0.71 2.91 13.89
N ASP A 18 0.55 3.22 14.22
CA ASP A 18 0.89 4.23 15.22
C ASP A 18 0.66 5.64 14.66
N ALA A 19 1.03 5.86 13.39
CA ALA A 19 0.77 7.11 12.69
C ALA A 19 -0.73 7.39 12.55
N ALA A 20 -1.52 6.38 12.16
CA ALA A 20 -2.96 6.47 12.05
C ALA A 20 -3.62 6.79 13.40
N ALA A 21 -3.23 6.07 14.47
CA ALA A 21 -3.72 6.31 15.81
C ALA A 21 -3.44 7.73 16.30
N SER A 22 -2.25 8.27 16.00
CA SER A 22 -1.86 9.65 16.37
C SER A 22 -2.75 10.71 15.69
N LEU A 23 -2.97 10.57 14.37
CA LEU A 23 -3.85 11.48 13.63
C LEU A 23 -5.32 11.35 14.06
N ILE A 24 -5.81 10.13 14.31
CA ILE A 24 -7.17 9.89 14.79
C ILE A 24 -7.38 10.48 16.18
N ALA A 25 -6.40 10.35 17.08
CA ALA A 25 -6.46 10.93 18.42
C ALA A 25 -6.41 12.48 18.42
N GLY A 26 -6.08 13.11 17.29
CA GLY A 26 -5.89 14.57 17.21
C GLY A 26 -4.64 15.04 17.94
N GLY A 27 -3.61 14.19 18.03
CA GLY A 27 -2.34 14.49 18.68
C GLY A 27 -1.57 15.62 17.98
N THR A 28 -0.68 16.28 18.72
CA THR A 28 0.03 17.49 18.25
C THR A 28 1.31 17.20 17.45
N GLU A 29 1.86 15.97 17.53
CA GLU A 29 3.21 15.70 17.00
C GLU A 29 3.22 15.27 15.53
N LEU A 30 2.18 14.57 15.06
CA LEU A 30 2.07 14.17 13.66
C LEU A 30 0.97 14.99 12.98
N THR A 31 1.34 15.72 11.92
CA THR A 31 0.41 16.61 11.19
C THR A 31 0.02 16.07 9.82
N GLY A 32 0.62 14.96 9.39
CA GLY A 32 0.31 14.30 8.13
C GLY A 32 0.93 12.90 8.07
N HIS A 33 0.36 12.05 7.23
CA HIS A 33 0.76 10.67 7.07
C HIS A 33 0.66 10.27 5.59
N PHE A 34 1.77 9.81 5.01
CA PHE A 34 1.76 9.11 3.73
C PHE A 34 1.23 7.69 3.98
N SER A 35 -0.08 7.54 3.83
CA SER A 35 -0.83 6.36 4.24
C SER A 35 -1.30 5.54 3.04
N ASN A 36 -1.82 4.34 3.31
CA ASN A 36 -2.47 3.45 2.37
C ASN A 36 -3.67 2.75 3.05
N PRO A 37 -4.56 2.11 2.30
CA PRO A 37 -5.62 1.30 2.90
C PRO A 37 -5.04 0.19 3.82
N PRO A 38 -5.66 -0.08 4.98
CA PRO A 38 -6.91 0.50 5.46
C PRO A 38 -6.75 1.80 6.28
N TYR A 39 -5.52 2.22 6.58
CA TYR A 39 -5.24 3.29 7.56
C TYR A 39 -5.74 4.65 7.09
N GLN A 40 -5.51 5.01 5.83
CA GLN A 40 -6.02 6.27 5.26
C GLN A 40 -7.55 6.36 5.38
N ASP A 41 -8.26 5.24 5.19
CA ASP A 41 -9.72 5.19 5.24
C ASP A 41 -10.23 5.31 6.68
N GLN A 42 -9.42 4.85 7.66
CA GLN A 42 -9.70 5.03 9.08
C GLN A 42 -9.44 6.47 9.53
N GLU A 43 -8.35 7.06 9.09
CA GLU A 43 -7.98 8.45 9.39
C GLU A 43 -9.02 9.43 8.84
N LEU A 44 -9.48 9.23 7.62
CA LEU A 44 -10.49 10.09 6.97
C LEU A 44 -11.89 10.01 7.62
N LYS A 45 -12.14 9.06 8.54
CA LYS A 45 -13.35 9.08 9.38
C LYS A 45 -13.31 10.19 10.43
N ASN A 46 -12.12 10.69 10.77
CA ASN A 46 -11.97 11.86 11.62
C ASN A 46 -12.26 13.13 10.80
N PRO A 47 -13.26 13.96 11.17
CA PRO A 47 -13.61 15.17 10.41
C PRO A 47 -12.51 16.23 10.37
N ASN A 48 -11.50 16.13 11.24
CA ASN A 48 -10.34 17.02 11.27
C ASN A 48 -9.23 16.60 10.29
N VAL A 49 -9.36 15.44 9.63
CA VAL A 49 -8.40 14.93 8.66
C VAL A 49 -8.95 15.10 7.25
N HIS A 50 -8.09 15.53 6.32
CA HIS A 50 -8.43 15.66 4.91
C HIS A 50 -7.25 15.25 4.03
N VAL A 51 -7.53 14.90 2.79
CA VAL A 51 -6.51 14.55 1.80
C VAL A 51 -5.81 15.81 1.32
N VAL A 52 -4.48 15.86 1.47
CA VAL A 52 -3.63 16.95 0.93
C VAL A 52 -3.04 16.58 -0.43
N LEU A 53 -2.74 15.30 -0.63
CA LEU A 53 -2.09 14.78 -1.83
C LEU A 53 -2.60 13.38 -2.16
N ASN A 54 -2.90 13.13 -3.43
CA ASN A 54 -3.26 11.82 -3.95
C ASN A 54 -2.20 11.37 -4.97
N THR A 55 -1.58 10.22 -4.74
CA THR A 55 -0.51 9.71 -5.62
C THR A 55 -1.02 9.37 -7.01
N TYR A 56 -2.30 9.00 -7.16
CA TYR A 56 -2.89 8.74 -8.47
C TYR A 56 -3.02 9.99 -9.33
N ASP A 57 -3.24 11.16 -8.71
CA ASP A 57 -3.31 12.43 -9.42
C ASP A 57 -1.92 12.91 -9.88
N LEU A 58 -0.86 12.52 -9.15
CA LEU A 58 0.52 12.88 -9.47
C LEU A 58 1.19 11.94 -10.46
N LEU A 59 1.04 10.63 -10.24
CA LEU A 59 1.82 9.59 -10.92
C LEU A 59 0.96 8.76 -11.88
N GLY A 60 -0.35 8.97 -11.91
CA GLY A 60 -1.29 8.06 -12.55
C GLY A 60 -1.44 6.76 -11.75
N PRO A 61 -2.06 5.72 -12.35
CA PRO A 61 -2.20 4.40 -11.73
C PRO A 61 -0.84 3.87 -11.25
N ASN A 62 -0.70 3.69 -9.93
CA ASN A 62 0.53 3.21 -9.29
C ASN A 62 0.22 2.16 -8.20
N SER A 63 1.24 1.36 -7.86
CA SER A 63 1.20 0.38 -6.77
C SER A 63 2.33 0.68 -5.79
N PRO A 64 2.05 0.72 -4.46
CA PRO A 64 3.09 0.84 -3.45
C PRO A 64 3.83 -0.50 -3.21
N THR A 65 3.36 -1.60 -3.80
CA THR A 65 3.89 -2.94 -3.55
C THR A 65 4.65 -3.46 -4.77
N VAL A 66 5.83 -4.02 -4.52
CA VAL A 66 6.67 -4.70 -5.50
C VAL A 66 6.92 -6.14 -5.07
N LEU A 67 7.01 -7.05 -6.04
CA LEU A 67 7.46 -8.42 -5.84
C LEU A 67 8.92 -8.52 -6.25
N PHE A 68 9.76 -9.08 -5.38
CA PHE A 68 11.18 -9.26 -5.64
C PHE A 68 11.64 -10.65 -5.19
N ALA A 69 12.67 -11.16 -5.87
CA ALA A 69 13.38 -12.36 -5.52
C ALA A 69 14.88 -12.15 -5.78
N THR A 70 15.74 -12.90 -5.09
CA THR A 70 17.17 -12.85 -5.37
C THR A 70 17.47 -13.47 -6.73
N GLU A 71 18.51 -12.97 -7.40
CA GLU A 71 18.98 -13.54 -8.67
C GLU A 71 19.33 -15.04 -8.51
N LYS A 72 19.98 -15.39 -7.39
CA LYS A 72 20.29 -16.79 -7.04
C LYS A 72 19.04 -17.67 -7.03
N PHE A 73 17.98 -17.25 -6.35
CA PHE A 73 16.74 -18.04 -6.27
C PHE A 73 16.13 -18.26 -7.66
N ARG A 74 16.07 -17.20 -8.48
CA ARG A 74 15.58 -17.29 -9.86
C ARG A 74 16.40 -18.27 -10.71
N ASN A 75 17.73 -18.21 -10.61
CA ASN A 75 18.63 -19.03 -11.42
C ASN A 75 18.65 -20.49 -10.99
N GLU A 76 18.58 -20.76 -9.67
CA GLU A 76 18.60 -22.13 -9.13
C GLU A 76 17.22 -22.81 -9.18
N ASN A 77 16.13 -22.04 -9.22
CA ASN A 77 14.76 -22.56 -9.18
C ASN A 77 13.91 -22.10 -10.38
N PRO A 78 14.36 -22.27 -11.63
CA PRO A 78 13.70 -21.69 -12.79
C PRO A 78 12.27 -22.20 -13.00
N LYS A 79 11.99 -23.46 -12.64
CA LYS A 79 10.63 -24.05 -12.73
C LYS A 79 9.68 -23.42 -11.71
N THR A 80 10.11 -23.33 -10.45
CA THR A 80 9.31 -22.74 -9.38
C THR A 80 9.08 -21.25 -9.63
N TYR A 81 10.13 -20.53 -10.03
CA TYR A 81 10.03 -19.12 -10.39
C TYR A 81 9.03 -18.91 -11.53
N LYS A 82 9.14 -19.70 -12.61
CA LYS A 82 8.20 -19.64 -13.73
C LYS A 82 6.76 -19.94 -13.29
N ALA A 83 6.54 -21.01 -12.53
CA ALA A 83 5.21 -21.38 -12.04
C ALA A 83 4.60 -20.28 -11.15
N PHE A 84 5.39 -19.62 -10.31
CA PHE A 84 4.93 -18.51 -9.49
C PHE A 84 4.49 -17.31 -10.33
N ILE A 85 5.29 -16.92 -11.34
CA ILE A 85 4.94 -15.81 -12.23
C ILE A 85 3.69 -16.13 -13.07
N GLU A 86 3.56 -17.36 -13.57
CA GLU A 86 2.38 -17.81 -14.31
C GLU A 86 1.12 -17.79 -13.44
N ALA A 87 1.21 -18.30 -12.20
CA ALA A 87 0.10 -18.26 -11.25
C ALA A 87 -0.29 -16.82 -10.86
N LEU A 88 0.69 -15.90 -10.77
CA LEU A 88 0.41 -14.49 -10.53
C LEU A 88 -0.35 -13.85 -11.70
N ALA A 89 0.05 -14.13 -12.93
CA ALA A 89 -0.64 -13.65 -14.12
C ALA A 89 -2.08 -14.22 -14.23
N GLU A 90 -2.27 -15.48 -13.86
CA GLU A 90 -3.60 -16.09 -13.76
C GLU A 90 -4.47 -15.39 -12.71
N ALA A 91 -3.91 -15.09 -11.54
CA ALA A 91 -4.61 -14.36 -10.49
C ALA A 91 -4.99 -12.94 -10.93
N GLU A 92 -4.09 -12.21 -11.59
CA GLU A 92 -4.37 -10.88 -12.15
C GLU A 92 -5.54 -10.95 -13.15
N ALA A 93 -5.47 -11.87 -14.12
CA ALA A 93 -6.52 -12.05 -15.12
C ALA A 93 -7.87 -12.42 -14.48
N PHE A 94 -7.86 -13.23 -13.42
CA PHE A 94 -9.05 -13.55 -12.65
C PHE A 94 -9.64 -12.30 -11.98
N VAL A 95 -8.83 -11.52 -11.26
CA VAL A 95 -9.29 -10.31 -10.56
C VAL A 95 -9.85 -9.28 -11.54
N SER A 96 -9.20 -9.07 -12.69
CA SER A 96 -9.69 -8.14 -13.71
C SER A 96 -11.02 -8.57 -14.33
N LYS A 97 -11.29 -9.88 -14.39
CA LYS A 97 -12.52 -10.44 -14.96
C LYS A 97 -13.68 -10.43 -13.97
N ASP A 98 -13.40 -10.68 -12.69
CA ASP A 98 -14.42 -10.79 -11.64
C ASP A 98 -13.94 -10.17 -10.31
N ILE A 99 -14.06 -8.84 -10.24
CA ILE A 99 -13.70 -8.06 -9.05
C ILE A 99 -14.54 -8.46 -7.83
N GLY A 100 -15.81 -8.86 -8.04
CA GLY A 100 -16.72 -9.27 -6.98
C GLY A 100 -16.25 -10.56 -6.30
N ALA A 101 -15.99 -11.60 -7.11
CA ALA A 101 -15.47 -12.86 -6.60
C ALA A 101 -14.09 -12.68 -5.94
N ALA A 102 -13.24 -11.80 -6.47
CA ALA A 102 -11.96 -11.46 -5.84
C ALA A 102 -12.15 -10.84 -4.45
N ALA A 103 -13.08 -9.90 -4.28
CA ALA A 103 -13.41 -9.29 -3.00
C ALA A 103 -13.96 -10.33 -2.01
N ASP A 104 -14.87 -11.21 -2.46
CA ASP A 104 -15.42 -12.28 -1.63
C ASP A 104 -14.34 -13.25 -1.14
N ILE A 105 -13.40 -13.63 -2.02
CA ILE A 105 -12.24 -14.46 -1.65
C ILE A 105 -11.38 -13.73 -0.62
N TYR A 106 -11.09 -12.44 -0.83
CA TYR A 106 -10.31 -11.63 0.10
C TYR A 106 -10.94 -11.60 1.49
N LEU A 107 -12.23 -11.26 1.59
CA LEU A 107 -12.96 -11.20 2.86
C LEU A 107 -12.96 -12.55 3.57
N ARG A 108 -13.21 -13.64 2.83
CA ARG A 108 -13.22 -15.01 3.36
C ARG A 108 -11.86 -15.45 3.90
N VAL A 109 -10.78 -15.17 3.18
CA VAL A 109 -9.41 -15.61 3.53
C VAL A 109 -8.85 -14.78 4.68
N THR A 110 -9.02 -13.46 4.63
CA THR A 110 -8.46 -12.54 5.63
C THR A 110 -9.31 -12.43 6.89
N LYS A 111 -10.58 -12.86 6.84
CA LYS A 111 -11.58 -12.62 7.90
C LYS A 111 -11.74 -11.13 8.21
N ALA A 112 -11.47 -10.26 7.23
CA ALA A 112 -11.73 -8.84 7.34
C ALA A 112 -13.25 -8.61 7.57
N LYS A 113 -13.58 -7.64 8.43
CA LYS A 113 -14.95 -7.26 8.78
C LYS A 113 -15.28 -5.89 8.22
#